data_AF-A0A3A0AWU1-F1
#
_entry.id   AF-A0A3A0AWU1-F1
#
_cell.length_a   1.000
_cell.length_b   1.000
_cell.length_c   1.000
_cell.angle_alpha   90.00
_cell.angle_beta   90.00
_cell.angle_gamma   90.00
#
_symmetry.space_group_name_H-M   'P 1'
#
loop_
_entity.id
_entity.type
_entity.pdbx_description
1 polymer ?
#
loop_
_entity_poly.entity_id
_entity_poly.type
_entity_poly.pdbx_seq_one_letter_code
_entity_poly.pdbx_strand_id
1 'polypeptide(L)'
;MLLGHVWRCTQCREALLAQPELCSVGYKLDQTQRECILKLDDDSFHTVMRLSEASGLSVGELYEAIDHPRARLRHLDGQRYDFRTFRR
;
A
#
# COMPACT_ATOMS: atom_id res chain seq x y z
N MET A 1 -6.16 -3.57 -4.13
CA MET A 1 -5.00 -3.67 -5.05
C MET A 1 -3.69 -3.19 -4.41
N LEU A 2 -3.58 -1.93 -3.97
CA LEU A 2 -2.38 -1.42 -3.28
C LEU A 2 -2.03 -2.24 -2.04
N LEU A 3 -2.94 -2.29 -1.07
CA LEU A 3 -2.73 -3.03 0.20
C LEU A 3 -2.48 -4.52 -0.01
N GLY A 4 -3.13 -5.14 -1.00
CA GLY A 4 -2.89 -6.54 -1.33
C GLY A 4 -1.47 -6.82 -1.84
N HIS A 5 -0.87 -5.90 -2.58
CA HIS A 5 0.53 -6.02 -2.99
C HIS A 5 1.47 -5.80 -1.80
N VAL A 6 1.23 -4.71 -1.06
CA VAL A 6 2.04 -4.30 0.08
C VAL A 6 2.06 -5.37 1.17
N TRP A 7 0.93 -6.06 1.38
CA TRP A 7 0.83 -7.20 2.28
C TRP A 7 1.81 -8.34 1.92
N ARG A 8 2.02 -8.59 0.63
CA ARG A 8 2.88 -9.68 0.13
C ARG A 8 4.33 -9.25 -0.09
N CYS A 9 4.60 -7.96 -0.29
CA CYS A 9 5.92 -7.45 -0.65
C CYS A 9 6.49 -6.53 0.43
N THR A 10 7.44 -7.06 1.20
CA THR A 10 8.13 -6.37 2.30
C THR A 10 8.76 -5.04 1.85
N GLN A 11 9.43 -5.03 0.70
CA GLN A 11 10.07 -3.82 0.15
C GLN A 11 9.04 -2.71 -0.12
N CYS A 12 7.92 -3.07 -0.75
CA CYS A 12 6.87 -2.10 -1.04
C CYS A 12 6.12 -1.64 0.22
N ARG A 13 6.07 -2.47 1.27
CA ARG A 13 5.63 -2.05 2.60
C ARG A 13 6.56 -1.04 3.21
N GLU A 14 7.86 -1.32 3.25
CA GLU A 14 8.85 -0.38 3.77
C GLU A 14 8.79 0.95 3.02
N ALA A 15 8.66 0.92 1.69
CA ALA A 15 8.47 2.12 0.88
C ALA A 15 7.18 2.87 1.20
N LEU A 16 6.04 2.17 1.33
CA LEU A 16 4.76 2.77 1.69
C LEU A 16 4.82 3.42 3.08
N LEU A 17 5.46 2.76 4.06
CA LEU A 17 5.59 3.30 5.41
C LEU A 17 6.55 4.49 5.47
N ALA A 18 7.61 4.49 4.66
CA ALA A 18 8.55 5.61 4.59
C ALA A 18 7.95 6.83 3.86
N GLN A 19 7.19 6.61 2.78
CA GLN A 19 6.68 7.67 1.90
C GLN A 19 5.24 7.38 1.42
N PRO A 20 4.25 7.35 2.33
CA PRO A 20 2.89 6.90 2.02
C PRO A 20 2.20 7.75 0.96
N GLU A 21 2.43 9.07 0.98
CA GLU A 21 1.87 10.00 0.00
C GLU A 21 2.38 9.68 -1.41
N LEU A 22 3.69 9.53 -1.59
CA LEU A 22 4.31 9.25 -2.88
C LEU A 22 3.90 7.87 -3.43
N CYS A 23 3.90 6.85 -2.58
CA CYS A 23 3.52 5.49 -2.97
C CYS A 23 2.04 5.38 -3.35
N SER A 24 1.19 6.28 -2.86
CA SER A 24 -0.24 6.34 -3.18
C SER A 24 -0.55 7.11 -4.49
N VAL A 25 0.43 7.81 -5.07
CA VAL A 25 0.25 8.58 -6.31
C VAL A 25 -0.13 7.66 -7.48
N GLY A 26 -1.17 8.06 -8.22
CA GLY A 26 -1.67 7.31 -9.37
C GLY A 26 -2.54 6.10 -9.02
N TYR A 27 -2.86 5.90 -7.74
CA TYR A 27 -3.99 5.08 -7.31
C TYR A 27 -5.25 5.96 -7.19
N LYS A 28 -6.39 5.43 -7.65
CA LYS A 28 -7.68 6.08 -7.42
C LYS A 28 -8.08 5.82 -5.97
N LEU A 29 -7.74 6.76 -5.10
CA LEU A 29 -8.07 6.74 -3.68
C LEU A 29 -8.91 7.96 -3.35
N ASP A 30 -9.99 7.76 -2.61
CA ASP A 30 -10.73 8.85 -1.98
C ASP A 30 -9.97 9.41 -0.76
N GLN A 31 -10.52 10.46 -0.16
CA GLN A 31 -9.89 11.14 0.98
C GLN A 31 -9.74 10.21 2.20
N THR A 32 -10.78 9.45 2.53
CA THR A 32 -10.78 8.50 3.65
C THR A 32 -9.72 7.43 3.46
N GLN A 33 -9.62 6.86 2.27
CA GLN A 33 -8.63 5.83 1.94
C GLN A 33 -7.20 6.36 2.04
N ARG A 34 -6.96 7.61 1.62
CA ARG A 34 -5.64 8.25 1.78
C ARG A 34 -5.30 8.43 3.25
N GLU A 35 -6.23 8.91 4.05
CA GLU A 35 -6.03 9.09 5.50
C GLU A 35 -5.75 7.76 6.20
N CYS A 36 -6.42 6.67 5.80
CA CYS A 36 -6.12 5.33 6.28
C CYS A 36 -4.69 4.91 5.93
N ILE A 37 -4.26 5.11 4.68
CA ILE A 37 -2.89 4.77 4.24
C ILE A 37 -1.83 5.55 5.03
N LEU A 38 -2.07 6.83 5.30
CA LEU A 38 -1.16 7.68 6.07
C LEU A 38 -1.01 7.26 7.54
N LYS A 39 -1.99 6.52 8.07
CA LYS A 39 -1.98 6.01 9.45
C LYS A 39 -1.45 4.58 9.57
N LEU A 40 -1.10 3.93 8.45
CA LEU A 40 -0.52 2.60 8.48
C LEU A 40 0.89 2.66 9.08
N ASP A 41 1.16 1.67 9.91
CA ASP A 41 2.45 1.42 10.54
C ASP A 41 2.82 -0.06 10.36
N ASP A 42 4.00 -0.46 10.86
CA ASP A 42 4.41 -1.87 10.81
C ASP A 42 3.41 -2.79 11.52
N ASP A 43 2.82 -2.33 12.63
CA ASP A 43 1.86 -3.10 13.42
C ASP A 43 0.60 -3.46 12.62
N SER A 44 0.17 -2.54 11.75
CA SER A 44 -0.94 -2.74 10.82
C SER A 44 -0.73 -3.97 9.92
N PHE A 45 0.52 -4.37 9.65
CA PHE A 45 0.84 -5.50 8.77
C PHE A 45 1.11 -6.82 9.50
N HIS A 46 0.96 -6.88 10.84
CA HIS A 46 1.18 -8.13 11.59
C HIS A 46 0.12 -9.20 11.30
N THR A 47 -1.15 -8.80 11.12
CA THR A 47 -2.26 -9.71 10.78
C THR A 47 -3.23 -9.03 9.83
N VAL A 48 -3.95 -9.81 9.02
CA VAL A 48 -4.98 -9.26 8.10
C VAL A 48 -6.08 -8.53 8.88
N MET A 49 -6.36 -8.96 10.11
CA MET A 49 -7.32 -8.31 11.00
C MET A 49 -6.86 -6.93 11.44
N ARG A 50 -5.58 -6.76 11.81
CA ARG A 50 -5.00 -5.45 12.13
C ARG A 50 -5.00 -4.53 10.91
N LEU A 51 -4.70 -5.06 9.73
CA LEU A 51 -4.75 -4.29 8.49
C LEU A 51 -6.19 -3.85 8.16
N SER A 52 -7.17 -4.71 8.43
CA SER A 52 -8.60 -4.39 8.28
C SER A 52 -9.00 -3.22 9.19
N GLU A 53 -8.62 -3.28 10.47
CA GLU A 53 -8.88 -2.21 11.44
C GLU A 53 -8.22 -0.88 11.02
N ALA A 54 -6.97 -0.91 10.59
CA ALA A 54 -6.22 0.30 10.22
C ALA A 54 -6.68 0.89 8.88
N SER A 55 -7.04 0.04 7.91
CA SER A 55 -7.46 0.48 6.57
C SER A 55 -8.95 0.80 6.43
N GLY A 56 -9.77 0.40 7.40
CA GLY A 56 -11.23 0.50 7.33
C GLY A 56 -11.88 -0.45 6.30
N LEU A 57 -11.09 -1.32 5.66
CA LEU A 57 -11.60 -2.33 4.74
C LEU A 57 -12.04 -3.56 5.51
N SER A 58 -13.04 -4.28 5.01
CA SER A 58 -13.37 -5.59 5.54
C SER A 58 -12.26 -6.61 5.25
N VAL A 59 -12.18 -7.64 6.09
CA VAL A 59 -11.26 -8.76 5.88
C VAL A 59 -11.48 -9.44 4.52
N GLY A 60 -12.73 -9.53 4.06
CA GLY A 60 -13.05 -10.09 2.74
C GLY A 60 -12.44 -9.28 1.59
N GLU A 61 -12.63 -7.96 1.59
CA GLU A 61 -12.04 -7.05 0.58
C GLU A 61 -10.51 -7.09 0.60
N LEU A 62 -9.90 -7.26 1.77
CA LEU A 62 -8.46 -7.45 1.88
C LEU A 62 -8.00 -8.75 1.24
N TYR A 63 -8.67 -9.87 1.51
CA TYR A 63 -8.32 -11.14 0.87
C TYR A 63 -8.51 -11.08 -0.65
N GLU A 64 -9.61 -10.49 -1.12
CA GLU A 64 -9.80 -10.26 -2.57
C GLU A 64 -8.67 -9.41 -3.15
N ALA A 65 -8.26 -8.34 -2.47
CA ALA A 65 -7.16 -7.50 -2.89
C ALA A 65 -5.81 -8.24 -2.89
N ILE A 66 -5.57 -9.10 -1.90
CA ILE A 66 -4.36 -9.92 -1.72
C ILE A 66 -4.27 -11.01 -2.80
N ASP A 67 -5.39 -11.60 -3.17
CA ASP A 67 -5.46 -12.68 -4.17
C ASP A 67 -5.63 -12.18 -5.60
N HIS A 68 -5.97 -10.90 -5.78
CA HIS A 68 -6.08 -10.28 -7.09
C HIS A 68 -4.77 -10.45 -7.89
N PRO A 69 -4.78 -10.99 -9.12
CA PRO A 69 -3.57 -11.28 -9.89
C PRO A 69 -2.63 -10.08 -10.05
N ARG A 70 -3.19 -8.89 -10.26
CA ARG A 70 -2.42 -7.66 -10.39
C ARG A 70 -1.71 -7.21 -9.09
N ALA A 71 -2.13 -7.67 -7.92
CA ALA A 71 -1.40 -7.44 -6.67
C ALA A 71 -0.05 -8.19 -6.64
N ARG A 72 0.11 -9.23 -7.47
CA ARG A 72 1.35 -10.02 -7.56
C ARG A 72 2.33 -9.49 -8.61
N LEU A 73 1.90 -8.57 -9.47
CA LEU A 73 2.63 -8.18 -10.68
C LEU A 73 3.25 -6.78 -10.62
N ARG A 74 3.00 -6.01 -9.55
CA ARG A 74 3.32 -4.57 -9.55
C ARG A 74 3.95 -4.10 -8.25
N HIS A 75 5.26 -3.88 -8.28
CA HIS A 75 5.99 -3.19 -7.22
C HIS A 75 5.68 -1.69 -7.18
N LEU A 76 5.74 -1.11 -5.97
CA LEU A 76 5.65 0.33 -5.73
C LEU A 76 6.95 1.04 -6.07
N ASP A 77 8.10 0.44 -5.74
CA ASP A 77 9.43 1.03 -5.95
C ASP A 77 9.96 0.95 -7.40
N GLY A 78 9.29 0.23 -8.30
CA GLY A 78 9.95 -0.27 -9.51
C GLY A 78 9.90 0.60 -10.78
N GLN A 79 8.81 1.34 -11.05
CA GLN A 79 8.57 1.89 -12.40
C GLN A 79 7.58 3.07 -12.45
N ARG A 80 7.44 3.90 -11.41
CA ARG A 80 6.60 5.11 -11.54
C ARG A 80 7.32 6.43 -11.32
N TYR A 81 8.39 6.51 -10.52
CA TYR A 81 9.19 7.72 -10.42
C TYR A 81 10.64 7.38 -10.10
N ASP A 82 11.52 7.64 -11.05
CA ASP A 82 12.96 7.80 -10.80
C ASP A 82 13.12 9.07 -9.94
N PHE A 83 13.06 8.92 -8.61
CA PHE A 83 13.27 10.04 -7.69
C PHE A 83 14.74 10.43 -7.55
N ARG A 84 15.67 9.82 -8.30
CA ARG A 84 17.07 10.25 -8.34
C ARG A 84 17.31 11.46 -9.25
N THR A 85 16.31 11.94 -10.00
CA THR A 85 16.47 13.04 -10.96
C THR A 85 16.01 14.42 -10.51
N PHE A 86 15.50 14.61 -9.28
CA PHE A 86 15.18 15.95 -8.73
C PHE A 86 16.15 16.39 -7.63
N ARG A 87 17.44 16.36 -7.94
CA ARG A 87 18.42 17.31 -7.39
C ARG A 87 19.21 17.92 -8.53
N ARG A 88 18.74 19.05 -9.06
CA ARG A 88 19.58 20.14 -9.55
C ARG A 88 18.77 21.42 -9.66
#